data_AF-A0A3R9TNX9-F1
#
_entry.id   AF-A0A3R9TNX9-F1
#
_cell.length_a   1.000
_cell.length_b   1.000
_cell.length_c   1.000
_cell.angle_alpha   90.00
_cell.angle_beta   90.00
_cell.angle_gamma   90.00
#
_symmetry.space_group_name_H-M   'P 1'
#
loop_
_entity.id
_entity.type
_entity.pdbx_description
1 polymer ?
#
loop_
_entity_poly.entity_id
_entity_poly.type
_entity_poly.pdbx_seq_one_letter_code
_entity_poly.pdbx_strand_id
1 'polypeptide(L)'
;MTVKNSPAELSSALVNQRNDVPLIRYSGRFAPSPTGPLHFGSLITAVASYCDARAHQGRWLVRVEDTDIPRIYPGSEDHILASLEAFQFDPDAEIIFQKDRL
;
A
#
# COMPACT_ATOMS: atom_id res chain seq x y z
N MET A 1 19.77 -10.93 53.07
CA MET A 1 19.56 -10.65 51.63
C MET A 1 18.17 -11.14 51.27
N THR A 2 17.15 -10.28 51.37
CA THR A 2 15.79 -10.64 50.96
C THR A 2 15.54 -9.98 49.62
N VAL A 3 15.39 -10.80 48.58
CA VAL A 3 15.01 -10.36 47.23
C VAL A 3 13.59 -9.79 47.34
N LYS A 4 13.47 -8.46 47.29
CA LYS A 4 12.19 -7.77 47.17
C LYS A 4 11.75 -7.93 45.71
N ASN A 5 10.89 -8.89 45.42
CA ASN A 5 10.10 -8.88 44.18
C ASN A 5 8.67 -8.52 44.56
N SER A 6 8.37 -7.22 44.48
CA SER A 6 7.01 -6.72 44.69
C SER A 6 6.10 -7.15 43.53
N PRO A 7 4.81 -7.47 43.75
CA PRO A 7 3.85 -7.77 42.69
C PRO A 7 3.75 -6.67 41.62
N ALA A 8 4.05 -5.42 41.99
CA ALA A 8 4.07 -4.27 41.08
C ALA A 8 5.24 -4.33 40.07
N GLU A 9 6.40 -4.83 40.48
CA GLU A 9 7.57 -4.97 39.60
C GLU A 9 7.36 -6.11 38.61
N LEU A 10 6.74 -7.21 39.05
CA LEU A 10 6.32 -8.33 38.18
C LEU A 10 5.26 -7.89 37.15
N SER A 11 4.35 -6.99 37.51
CA SER A 11 3.34 -6.45 36.60
C SER A 11 3.93 -5.51 35.53
N SER A 12 4.93 -4.70 35.90
CA SER A 12 5.67 -3.85 34.95
C SER A 12 6.56 -4.66 34.00
N ALA A 13 7.15 -5.78 34.47
CA ALA A 13 7.96 -6.66 33.65
C ALA A 13 7.12 -7.44 32.61
N LEU A 14 5.85 -7.74 32.92
CA LEU A 14 4.92 -8.40 31.99
C LEU A 14 4.31 -7.44 30.95
N VAL A 15 4.21 -6.14 31.25
CA VAL A 15 3.77 -5.12 30.29
C VAL A 15 4.81 -4.86 29.20
N ASN A 16 6.10 -5.01 29.51
CA ASN A 16 7.21 -4.75 28.58
C ASN A 16 7.53 -5.93 27.62
N GLN A 17 6.76 -7.01 27.66
CA GLN A 17 6.94 -8.17 26.76
C GLN A 17 5.79 -8.34 25.75
N ARG A 18 5.06 -7.26 25.43
CA ARG A 18 4.15 -7.29 24.27
C ARG A 18 4.95 -7.14 22.97
N ASN A 19 5.59 -8.25 22.60
CA ASN A 19 5.78 -8.72 21.22
C ASN A 19 5.79 -7.61 20.16
N ASP A 20 6.99 -7.16 19.78
CA ASP A 20 7.28 -6.46 18.52
C ASP A 20 7.07 -7.37 17.30
N VAL A 21 5.96 -8.11 17.26
CA VAL A 21 5.45 -8.64 16.01
C VAL A 21 4.88 -7.42 15.30
N PRO A 22 5.41 -7.02 14.13
CA PRO A 22 4.81 -5.94 13.36
C PRO A 22 3.35 -6.30 13.18
N LEU A 23 2.44 -5.49 13.72
CA LEU A 23 1.04 -5.65 13.36
C LEU A 23 0.99 -5.54 11.84
N ILE A 24 0.66 -6.65 11.17
CA ILE A 24 0.50 -6.69 9.72
C ILE A 24 -0.63 -5.71 9.42
N ARG A 25 -0.28 -4.47 9.09
CA ARG A 25 -1.26 -3.47 8.66
C ARG A 25 -1.64 -3.81 7.23
N TYR A 26 -2.94 -3.88 6.98
CA TYR A 26 -3.49 -4.12 5.65
C TYR A 26 -2.84 -3.16 4.64
N SER A 27 -2.42 -3.68 3.50
CA SER A 27 -1.84 -2.91 2.40
C SER A 27 -2.50 -3.33 1.09
N GLY A 28 -3.44 -2.51 0.63
CA GLY A 28 -4.06 -2.63 -0.68
C GLY A 28 -3.16 -2.01 -1.74
N ARG A 29 -3.32 -2.42 -2.99
CA ARG A 29 -2.63 -1.77 -4.11
C ARG A 29 -3.43 -1.78 -5.40
N PHE A 30 -3.18 -0.79 -6.23
CA PHE A 30 -3.54 -0.78 -7.64
C PHE A 30 -2.27 -0.86 -8.48
N ALA A 31 -2.18 -1.87 -9.34
CA ALA A 31 -0.97 -2.16 -10.12
C ALA A 31 -1.28 -2.25 -11.63
N PRO A 32 -1.58 -1.12 -12.31
CA PRO A 32 -1.91 -1.12 -13.72
C PRO A 32 -0.68 -1.35 -14.60
N SER A 33 -0.84 -2.13 -15.67
CA SER A 33 0.12 -2.16 -16.78
C SER A 33 -0.20 -1.05 -17.78
N PRO A 34 0.78 -0.29 -18.28
CA PRO A 34 0.58 0.79 -19.24
C PRO A 34 0.42 0.24 -20.67
N THR A 35 -0.51 -0.71 -20.87
CA THR A 35 -0.78 -1.31 -22.20
C THR A 35 -1.90 -0.59 -22.96
N GLY A 36 -2.35 0.54 -22.43
CA GLY A 36 -3.43 1.38 -22.96
C GLY A 36 -3.92 2.35 -21.88
N PRO A 37 -4.81 3.30 -22.23
CA PRO A 37 -5.44 4.18 -21.25
C PRO A 37 -6.22 3.39 -20.20
N LEU A 38 -6.35 3.97 -19.00
CA LEU A 38 -7.14 3.40 -17.92
C LEU A 38 -8.62 3.31 -18.33
N HIS A 39 -9.10 2.10 -18.62
CA HIS A 39 -10.50 1.88 -19.00
C HIS A 39 -11.40 1.66 -17.77
N PHE A 40 -12.71 1.63 -17.98
CA PHE A 40 -13.71 1.52 -16.91
C PHE A 40 -13.48 0.34 -15.94
N GLY A 41 -13.16 -0.86 -16.46
CA GLY A 41 -12.81 -2.00 -15.62
C GLY A 41 -11.62 -1.74 -14.67
N SER A 42 -10.53 -1.16 -15.17
CA SER A 42 -9.37 -0.78 -14.36
C SER A 42 -9.71 0.30 -13.33
N LEU A 43 -10.59 1.25 -13.68
CA LEU A 43 -11.09 2.24 -12.74
C LEU A 43 -11.87 1.59 -11.59
N ILE A 44 -12.74 0.62 -11.88
CA ILE A 44 -13.45 -0.14 -10.83
C ILE A 44 -12.44 -0.85 -9.92
N THR A 45 -11.38 -1.44 -10.48
CA THR A 45 -10.32 -2.07 -9.67
C THR A 45 -9.58 -1.05 -8.80
N ALA A 46 -9.30 0.14 -9.30
CA ALA A 46 -8.71 1.23 -8.51
C ALA A 46 -9.64 1.64 -7.36
N VAL A 47 -10.92 1.90 -7.63
CA VAL A 47 -11.94 2.22 -6.62
C VAL A 47 -12.04 1.12 -5.56
N ALA A 48 -12.16 -0.14 -5.99
CA ALA A 48 -12.33 -1.27 -5.08
C ALA A 48 -11.13 -1.43 -4.15
N SER A 49 -9.91 -1.41 -4.71
CA SER A 49 -8.69 -1.53 -3.89
C SER A 49 -8.47 -0.34 -2.96
N TYR A 50 -8.83 0.87 -3.40
CA TYR A 50 -8.75 2.08 -2.57
C TYR A 50 -9.72 2.01 -1.39
N CYS A 51 -11.00 1.73 -1.66
CA CYS A 51 -12.03 1.60 -0.63
C CYS A 51 -11.71 0.48 0.36
N ASP A 52 -11.20 -0.66 -0.12
CA ASP A 52 -10.83 -1.79 0.74
C ASP A 52 -9.68 -1.41 1.70
N ALA A 53 -8.67 -0.68 1.22
CA ALA A 53 -7.60 -0.15 2.06
C ALA A 53 -8.12 0.83 3.11
N ARG A 54 -9.01 1.75 2.73
CA ARG A 54 -9.60 2.73 3.67
C ARG A 54 -10.50 2.04 4.71
N ALA A 55 -11.29 1.04 4.31
CA ALA A 55 -12.14 0.26 5.22
C ALA A 55 -11.34 -0.49 6.28
N HIS A 56 -10.15 -0.99 5.93
CA HIS A 56 -9.25 -1.70 6.85
C HIS A 56 -8.28 -0.77 7.60
N GLN A 57 -8.43 0.56 7.48
CA GLN A 57 -7.47 1.54 8.02
C GLN A 57 -6.02 1.23 7.60
N GLY A 58 -5.88 0.68 6.40
CA GLY A 58 -4.62 0.25 5.82
C GLY A 58 -4.01 1.32 4.91
N ARG A 59 -2.94 0.91 4.21
CA ARG A 59 -2.31 1.72 3.17
C ARG A 59 -2.80 1.30 1.80
N TRP A 60 -2.90 2.25 0.90
CA TRP A 60 -3.16 2.04 -0.52
C TRP A 60 -1.95 2.51 -1.32
N LEU A 61 -1.40 1.61 -2.14
CA LEU A 61 -0.20 1.82 -2.91
C LEU A 61 -0.50 1.76 -4.41
N VAL A 62 0.23 2.53 -5.21
CA VAL A 62 0.14 2.48 -6.67
C VAL A 62 1.49 2.08 -7.25
N ARG A 63 1.46 1.13 -8.19
CA ARG A 63 2.65 0.70 -8.93
C ARG A 63 2.35 0.52 -10.41
N VAL A 64 3.01 1.27 -11.26
CA VAL A 64 2.92 1.09 -12.71
C VAL A 64 3.77 -0.11 -13.11
N GLU A 65 3.15 -1.12 -13.72
CA GLU A 65 3.80 -2.37 -14.16
C GLU A 65 4.33 -2.24 -15.60
N ASP A 66 5.40 -1.46 -15.76
CA ASP A 66 5.98 -0.99 -17.03
C ASP A 66 7.24 -1.77 -17.47
N THR A 67 7.31 -3.06 -17.18
CA THR A 67 8.46 -3.90 -17.52
C THR A 67 8.38 -4.55 -18.90
N ASP A 68 7.17 -4.72 -19.44
CA ASP A 68 6.96 -5.29 -20.76
C ASP A 68 6.95 -4.20 -21.83
N ILE A 69 8.16 -3.71 -22.15
CA ILE A 69 8.41 -2.58 -23.06
C ILE A 69 7.63 -2.70 -24.39
N PRO A 70 7.62 -3.85 -25.10
CA PRO A 70 6.86 -3.99 -26.35
C PRO A 70 5.35 -3.77 -26.23
N ARG A 71 4.78 -3.94 -25.03
CA ARG A 71 3.35 -3.74 -24.77
C ARG A 71 3.01 -2.34 -24.27
N ILE A 72 3.99 -1.48 -23.99
CA ILE A 72 3.74 -0.14 -23.48
C ILE A 72 3.08 0.70 -24.58
N TYR A 73 1.88 1.22 -24.30
CA TYR A 73 1.19 2.12 -25.20
C TYR A 73 1.67 3.56 -24.97
N PRO A 74 2.06 4.32 -26.01
CA PRO A 74 2.55 5.69 -25.84
C PRO A 74 1.57 6.59 -25.05
N GLY A 75 2.08 7.29 -24.03
CA GLY A 75 1.29 8.19 -23.18
C GLY A 75 0.34 7.50 -22.19
N SER A 76 0.30 6.17 -22.14
CA SER A 76 -0.59 5.45 -21.22
C SER A 76 -0.23 5.64 -19.75
N GLU A 77 1.07 5.75 -19.40
CA GLU A 77 1.52 6.07 -18.04
C GLU A 77 0.91 7.41 -17.59
N ASP A 78 1.07 8.47 -18.39
CA ASP A 78 0.51 9.79 -18.11
C ASP A 78 -1.03 9.75 -17.99
N HIS A 79 -1.70 9.01 -18.89
CA HIS A 79 -3.15 8.83 -18.82
C HIS A 79 -3.60 8.12 -17.54
N ILE A 80 -2.85 7.12 -17.08
CA ILE A 80 -3.12 6.43 -15.81
C ILE A 80 -2.99 7.42 -14.66
N LEU A 81 -1.88 8.16 -14.58
CA LEU A 81 -1.62 9.12 -13.51
C LEU A 81 -2.68 10.24 -13.48
N ALA A 82 -2.99 10.83 -14.63
CA ALA A 82 -4.02 11.86 -14.75
C ALA A 82 -5.41 11.34 -14.36
N SER A 83 -5.71 10.07 -14.65
CA SER A 83 -6.96 9.46 -14.20
C SER A 83 -7.00 9.32 -12.68
N LEU A 84 -5.90 8.85 -12.06
CA LEU A 84 -5.84 8.74 -10.60
C LEU A 84 -6.02 10.10 -9.91
N GLU A 85 -5.36 11.13 -10.43
CA GLU A 85 -5.51 12.51 -9.96
C GLU A 85 -6.94 13.03 -10.12
N ALA A 86 -7.56 12.84 -11.29
CA ALA A 86 -8.92 13.31 -11.58
C ALA A 86 -9.98 12.70 -10.65
N PHE A 87 -9.78 11.46 -10.20
CA PHE A 87 -10.65 10.78 -9.23
C PHE A 87 -10.21 10.97 -7.77
N GLN A 88 -9.20 11.80 -7.51
CA GLN A 88 -8.67 12.09 -6.16
C GLN A 88 -8.22 10.83 -5.42
N PHE A 89 -7.61 9.90 -6.15
CA PHE A 89 -6.95 8.77 -5.53
C PHE A 89 -5.58 9.19 -4.99
N ASP A 90 -5.48 9.32 -3.67
CA ASP A 90 -4.25 9.69 -2.97
C ASP A 90 -3.52 8.41 -2.47
N PRO A 91 -2.40 8.02 -3.10
CA PRO A 91 -1.58 6.90 -2.63
C PRO A 91 -0.87 7.26 -1.33
N ASP A 92 -0.77 6.32 -0.40
CA ASP A 92 -0.12 6.55 0.90
C ASP A 92 1.43 6.44 0.83
N ALA A 93 2.00 6.41 -0.37
CA ALA A 93 3.43 6.39 -0.67
C ALA A 93 3.67 6.93 -2.09
N GLU A 94 4.93 7.23 -2.42
CA GLU A 94 5.30 7.57 -3.79
C GLU A 94 4.87 6.45 -4.76
N ILE A 95 4.36 6.86 -5.92
CA ILE A 95 4.02 5.95 -7.01
C ILE A 95 5.32 5.33 -7.51
N ILE A 96 5.31 4.01 -7.64
CA ILE A 96 6.47 3.25 -8.09
C ILE A 96 6.29 2.88 -9.55
N PHE A 97 7.33 3.07 -10.35
CA PHE A 97 7.45 2.45 -11.66
C PHE A 97 8.29 1.19 -11.51
N GLN A 98 7.80 0.07 -12.04
CA GLN A 98 8.47 -1.21 -11.86
C GLN A 98 9.82 -1.26 -12.60
N LYS A 99 9.97 -0.51 -13.70
CA LYS A 99 11.25 -0.33 -14.42
C LYS A 99 12.37 0.25 -13.56
N ASP A 100 12.05 1.05 -12.54
CA ASP A 100 13.04 1.69 -11.66
C ASP A 100 13.55 0.76 -10.54
N ARG A 101 13.06 -0.48 -10.49
CA ARG A 101 13.40 -1.49 -9.47
C ARG A 101 14.10 -2.73 -10.01
N LEU A 102 14.45 -2.72 -11.29
CA LEU A 102 15.21 -3.77 -11.97
C LEU A 102 16.70 -3.42 -12.00
#